data_AF-A0A2V2ERS8-F1
#
_entry.id   AF-A0A2V2ERS8-F1
#
_cell.length_a   1.000
_cell.length_b   1.000
_cell.length_c   1.000
_cell.angle_alpha   90.00
_cell.angle_beta   90.00
_cell.angle_gamma   90.00
#
_symmetry.space_group_name_H-M   'P 1'
#
loop_
_entity.id
_entity.type
_entity.pdbx_description
1 polymer ?
#
loop_
_entity_poly.entity_id
_entity_poly.type
_entity_poly.pdbx_seq_one_letter_code
_entity_poly.pdbx_strand_id
1 'polypeptide(L)' 'AKEDNPLLGSLYSQIIAPIIAEGDPIGAVILASKDEGNKMGDLELKLAETAASFLAKQMEQ' A
#
# COMPACT_ATOMS: atom_id res chain seq x y z
N ALA A 1 -31.41 -2.49 1.14
CA ALA A 1 -30.26 -3.29 1.59
C ALA A 1 -29.02 -2.56 1.12
N LYS A 2 -28.06 -2.26 2.01
CA LYS A 2 -26.77 -1.69 1.58
C LYS A 2 -26.13 -2.71 0.63
N GLU A 3 -25.93 -2.34 -0.62
CA GLU A 3 -25.06 -3.11 -1.51
C GLU A 3 -23.66 -3.05 -0.90
N ASP A 4 -23.24 -4.14 -0.28
CA ASP A 4 -21.84 -4.41 0.01
C ASP A 4 -21.12 -4.51 -1.33
N ASN A 5 -20.77 -3.36 -1.91
CA ASN A 5 -19.77 -3.30 -2.95
C ASN A 5 -18.42 -3.57 -2.26
N PRO A 6 -17.79 -4.75 -2.46
CA PRO A 6 -16.55 -5.10 -1.79
C PRO A 6 -15.40 -4.14 -2.14
N LEU A 7 -15.55 -3.34 -3.21
CA LEU A 7 -14.60 -2.31 -3.64
C LEU A 7 -14.78 -0.96 -2.92
N LEU A 8 -15.89 -0.75 -2.19
CA LEU A 8 -16.21 0.47 -1.43
C LEU A 8 -16.31 0.21 0.09
N GLY A 9 -15.61 -0.82 0.60
CA GLY A 9 -15.48 -1.00 2.04
C GLY A 9 -14.71 0.17 2.67
N SER A 10 -15.21 0.74 3.77
CA SER A 10 -14.54 1.85 4.46
C SER A 10 -13.14 1.45 4.92
N LEU A 11 -12.13 2.12 4.37
CA LEU A 11 -10.75 2.05 4.84
C LEU A 11 -10.54 3.20 5.83
N TYR A 12 -10.04 2.90 7.02
CA TYR A 12 -9.85 3.90 8.08
C TYR A 12 -8.40 4.40 8.16
N SER A 13 -7.45 3.57 7.72
CA SER A 13 -6.04 3.97 7.64
C SER A 13 -5.33 3.22 6.51
N GLN A 14 -4.36 3.90 5.89
CA GLN A 14 -3.60 3.35 4.78
C GLN A 14 -2.20 3.97 4.67
N ILE A 15 -1.27 3.17 4.16
CA ILE A 15 0.07 3.59 3.71
C ILE A 15 0.23 3.14 2.27
N ILE A 16 0.80 4.02 1.46
CA ILE A 16 1.01 3.80 0.04
C ILE A 16 2.49 4.10 -0.25
N ALA A 17 3.23 3.09 -0.71
CA ALA A 17 4.59 3.23 -1.17
C ALA A 17 4.65 2.95 -2.68
N PRO A 18 4.99 3.94 -3.53
CA PRO A 18 5.08 3.73 -4.97
C PRO A 18 6.27 2.82 -5.30
N ILE A 19 6.10 1.96 -6.31
CA ILE A 19 7.15 1.13 -6.88
C ILE A 19 7.77 1.93 -8.02
N ILE A 20 9.00 2.41 -7.82
CA ILE A 20 9.76 3.17 -8.81
C ILE A 20 10.81 2.23 -9.41
N ALA A 21 10.69 1.91 -10.70
CA ALA A 21 11.67 1.12 -11.43
C ALA A 21 12.25 1.96 -12.57
N GLU A 22 13.59 2.04 -12.67
CA GLU A 22 14.28 2.88 -13.67
C GLU A 22 13.83 4.36 -13.70
N GLY A 23 13.31 4.86 -12.58
CA GLY A 23 12.78 6.23 -12.46
C GLY A 23 11.32 6.40 -12.87
N ASP A 24 10.63 5.35 -13.32
CA ASP A 24 9.20 5.37 -13.65
C ASP A 24 8.35 4.70 -12.55
N PRO A 25 7.30 5.38 -12.02
CA PRO A 25 6.32 4.74 -11.14
C PRO A 25 5.45 3.74 -11.90
N ILE A 26 5.74 2.45 -11.75
CA ILE A 26 5.04 1.35 -12.42
C ILE A 26 3.91 0.73 -11.59
N GLY A 27 3.81 1.08 -10.31
CA GLY A 27 2.82 0.51 -9.38
C GLY A 27 2.94 1.06 -7.97
N ALA A 28 2.25 0.43 -7.01
CA ALA A 28 2.32 0.79 -5.60
C ALA A 28 2.07 -0.43 -4.69
N VAL A 29 2.71 -0.43 -3.52
CA VAL A 29 2.37 -1.30 -2.39
C VAL A 29 1.44 -0.51 -1.47
N ILE A 30 0.29 -1.10 -1.15
CA ILE A 30 -0.72 -0.50 -0.28
C ILE A 30 -0.93 -1.39 0.94
N LEU A 31 -0.68 -0.84 2.12
CA LEU A 31 -1.14 -1.40 3.38
C LEU A 31 -2.38 -0.64 3.80
N ALA A 32 -3.48 -1.34 4.07
CA ALA A 32 -4.74 -0.70 4.44
C ALA A 32 -5.44 -1.49 5.54
N SER A 33 -6.13 -0.77 6.43
CA SER A 33 -6.94 -1.37 7.49
C SER A 33 -8.39 -0.89 7.40
N LYS A 34 -9.31 -1.84 7.61
CA LYS A 34 -10.75 -1.60 7.77
C LYS A 34 -11.16 -1.44 9.23
N ASP A 35 -10.20 -1.50 10.17
CA ASP A 35 -10.47 -1.39 11.60
C ASP A 35 -10.38 0.07 12.04
N GLU A 36 -11.50 0.59 12.53
CA GLU A 36 -11.60 1.94 13.06
C GLU A 36 -10.74 2.05 14.34
N GLY A 37 -9.71 2.89 14.30
CA GLY A 37 -8.77 3.10 15.41
C GLY A 37 -7.38 2.48 15.19
N ASN A 38 -7.19 1.66 14.16
CA ASN A 38 -5.86 1.18 13.81
C ASN A 38 -5.05 2.30 13.15
N LYS A 39 -3.91 2.65 13.74
CA LYS A 39 -3.02 3.71 13.24
C LYS A 39 -1.87 3.08 12.48
N MET A 40 -1.71 3.49 11.23
CA MET A 40 -0.50 3.19 10.47
C MET A 40 0.61 4.13 10.94
N GLY A 41 1.74 3.57 11.35
CA GLY A 41 2.89 4.32 11.87
C GLY A 41 4.16 4.08 11.06
N ASP A 42 5.29 4.43 11.67
CA ASP A 42 6.60 4.32 11.01
C ASP A 42 6.96 2.87 10.64
N LEU A 43 6.47 1.89 11.40
CA LEU A 43 6.70 0.48 11.12
C LEU A 43 6.04 0.08 9.79
N GLU A 44 4.75 0.34 9.64
CA GLU A 44 4.00 0.03 8.42
C GLU A 44 4.55 0.83 7.23
N LEU A 45 4.99 2.07 7.46
CA LEU A 45 5.64 2.89 6.42
C LEU A 45 6.91 2.21 5.90
N LYS A 46 7.82 1.85 6.80
CA LYS A 46 9.10 1.22 6.42
C LYS A 46 8.89 -0.16 5.80
N LEU A 47 7.89 -0.91 6.25
CA LEU A 47 7.51 -2.17 5.63
C LEU A 47 7.03 -1.98 4.19
N ALA A 48 6.12 -1.03 3.94
CA ALA A 48 5.63 -0.73 2.60
C ALA A 48 6.76 -0.24 1.67
N GLU A 49 7.62 0.66 2.15
CA GLU A 49 8.79 1.15 1.42
C GLU A 49 9.77 0.02 1.08
N THR A 50 10.02 -0.89 2.03
CA THR A 50 10.91 -2.05 1.82
C THR A 50 10.34 -2.99 0.77
N ALA A 51 9.04 -3.29 0.85
CA ALA A 51 8.36 -4.12 -0.14
C ALA A 51 8.39 -3.47 -1.54
N ALA A 52 8.10 -2.17 -1.64
CA ALA A 52 8.13 -1.45 -2.90
C ALA A 52 9.55 -1.42 -3.50
N SER A 53 10.57 -1.17 -2.68
CA SER A 53 11.98 -1.17 -3.10
C SER A 53 12.47 -2.56 -3.50
N PHE A 54 11.99 -3.61 -2.83
CA PHE A 54 12.30 -4.99 -3.20
C PHE A 54 11.72 -5.33 -4.57
N LEU A 55 10.44 -5.01 -4.80
CA LEU A 55 9.77 -5.24 -6.08
C LEU A 55 10.40 -4.44 -7.22
N ALA A 56 10.72 -3.16 -7.00
CA ALA A 56 11.42 -2.32 -7.98
C ALA A 56 12.70 -2.98 -8.50
N LYS A 57 13.55 -3.50 -7.61
CA LYS A 57 14.79 -4.20 -7.98
C LYS A 57 14.58 -5.49 -8.77
N GLN A 58 13.41 -6.15 -8.62
CA GLN A 58 13.08 -7.34 -9.42
C GLN A 58 12.62 -6.97 -10.84
N MET A 59 12.27 -5.71 -11.08
CA MET A 59 11.81 -5.23 -12.40
C MET A 59 12.96 -4.62 -13.22
N GLU A 60 14.12 -4.37 -12.61
CA GLU A 60 15.35 -3.85 -13.24
C GLU A 60 16.27 -4.97 -13.77
N GLN A 61 15.86 -6.23 -13.66
CA GLN A 61 16.57 -7.43 -14.13
C GLN A 61 15.68 -8.28 -15.02
#